data_AF-A0A6L8M0G6-F1
#
_entry.id   AF-A0A6L8M0G6-F1
#
_cell.length_a   1.000
_cell.length_b   1.000
_cell.length_c   1.000
_cell.angle_alpha   90.00
_cell.angle_beta   90.00
_cell.angle_gamma   90.00
#
_symmetry.space_group_name_H-M   'P 1'
#
loop_
_entity.id
_entity.type
_entity.pdbx_description
1 polymer ?
#
loop_
_entity_poly.entity_id
_entity_poly.type
_entity_poly.pdbx_seq_one_letter_code
_entity_poly.pdbx_strand_id
1 'polypeptide(L)'
;MKHRDPNARLARNFMEHVWLERVQEGLDEFLSHQILVKSPLKQSVGVDTLTNAFSVWFRGFPNLSYREKKFNISNDKVDIEWEVEGNHLGEFFGFSPTGKPIQYSGTTELVMFDGRIQTYSADVQIGAVIEQISSHTPIVVENVSDDIYIRLNHILGLSLTKRQIDCLALNCLRCDNTLILSKLNIKYTTFRTHIERILPTLGLTSRKDIFDWAMSNHILELLIHIGLEKLHSTDPKKI
;
A
#
# COMPACT_ATOMS: atom_id res chain seq x y z
N MET A 1 12.10 33.95 -3.50
CA MET A 1 10.77 34.40 -3.94
C MET A 1 9.85 33.20 -4.28
N LYS A 2 9.69 32.23 -3.35
CA LYS A 2 8.98 30.94 -3.60
C LYS A 2 7.44 31.01 -3.48
N HIS A 3 6.87 32.13 -3.04
CA HIS A 3 5.42 32.25 -2.75
C HIS A 3 4.51 32.51 -3.97
N ARG A 4 5.06 32.73 -5.17
CA ARG A 4 4.27 33.06 -6.37
C ARG A 4 4.34 32.01 -7.49
N ASP A 5 5.01 30.89 -7.24
CA ASP A 5 5.14 29.85 -8.27
C ASP A 5 3.76 29.23 -8.58
N PRO A 6 3.29 29.28 -9.85
CA PRO A 6 1.99 28.74 -10.23
C PRO A 6 1.89 27.23 -9.99
N ASN A 7 2.98 26.47 -10.15
CA ASN A 7 3.00 25.03 -9.90
C ASN A 7 2.88 24.75 -8.40
N ALA A 8 3.55 25.55 -7.55
CA ALA A 8 3.40 25.42 -6.11
C ALA A 8 1.98 25.72 -5.63
N ARG A 9 1.31 26.71 -6.25
CA ARG A 9 -0.09 27.04 -5.95
C ARG A 9 -1.03 25.93 -6.42
N LEU A 10 -0.85 25.44 -7.64
CA LEU A 10 -1.64 24.33 -8.18
C LEU A 10 -1.54 23.09 -7.28
N ALA A 11 -0.32 22.71 -6.89
CA ALA A 11 -0.09 21.57 -6.02
C ALA A 11 -0.74 21.73 -4.64
N ARG A 12 -0.61 22.91 -3.99
CA ARG A 12 -1.27 23.15 -2.70
C ARG A 12 -2.79 23.08 -2.79
N ASN A 13 -3.37 23.78 -3.76
CA ASN A 13 -4.82 23.80 -3.94
C ASN A 13 -5.34 22.38 -4.21
N PHE A 14 -4.63 21.60 -5.03
CA PHE A 14 -4.97 20.19 -5.26
C PHE A 14 -4.92 19.34 -3.98
N MET A 15 -3.84 19.46 -3.18
CA MET A 15 -3.72 18.70 -1.93
C MET A 15 -4.73 19.14 -0.88
N GLU A 16 -5.05 20.43 -0.79
CA GLU A 16 -6.10 20.98 0.08
C GLU A 16 -7.48 20.47 -0.31
N HIS A 17 -7.85 20.59 -1.59
CA HIS A 17 -9.11 20.09 -2.16
C HIS A 17 -9.33 18.60 -1.83
N VAL A 18 -8.29 17.78 -2.05
CA VAL A 18 -8.37 16.33 -1.83
C VAL A 18 -8.32 15.97 -0.34
N TRP A 19 -7.34 16.45 0.42
CA TRP A 19 -7.04 15.87 1.75
C TRP A 19 -7.61 16.68 2.91
N LEU A 20 -7.83 17.97 2.74
CA LEU A 20 -8.42 18.84 3.77
C LEU A 20 -9.93 18.98 3.56
N GLU A 21 -10.35 19.32 2.34
CA GLU A 21 -11.76 19.49 2.00
C GLU A 21 -12.46 18.16 1.69
N ARG A 22 -11.68 17.14 1.27
CA ARG A 22 -12.16 15.79 0.94
C ARG A 22 -13.18 15.76 -0.19
N VAL A 23 -13.00 16.65 -1.15
CA VAL A 23 -13.82 16.75 -2.36
C VAL A 23 -13.16 15.93 -3.47
N GLN A 24 -13.93 15.06 -4.11
CA GLN A 24 -13.46 14.23 -5.23
C GLN A 24 -14.00 14.72 -6.58
N GLU A 25 -14.98 15.61 -6.57
CA GLU A 25 -15.47 16.33 -7.73
C GLU A 25 -14.47 17.41 -8.17
N GLY A 26 -14.44 17.75 -9.46
CA GLY A 26 -13.62 18.86 -9.99
C GLY A 26 -12.11 18.57 -10.08
N LEU A 27 -11.68 17.31 -9.91
CA LEU A 27 -10.25 16.95 -10.03
C LEU A 27 -9.70 17.23 -11.44
N ASP A 28 -10.56 17.25 -12.46
CA ASP A 28 -10.22 17.63 -13.83
C ASP A 28 -9.80 19.10 -13.99
N GLU A 29 -10.03 19.95 -12.99
CA GLU A 29 -9.47 21.32 -12.97
C GLU A 29 -7.97 21.33 -12.63
N PHE A 30 -7.51 20.34 -11.87
CA PHE A 30 -6.11 20.22 -11.43
C PHE A 30 -5.29 19.28 -12.32
N LEU A 31 -5.92 18.21 -12.79
CA LEU A 31 -5.23 17.07 -13.37
C LEU A 31 -5.27 17.11 -14.90
N SER A 32 -4.28 16.47 -15.53
CA SER A 32 -4.35 16.10 -16.93
C SER A 32 -5.33 14.92 -17.12
N HIS A 33 -6.08 14.91 -18.21
CA HIS A 33 -7.00 13.81 -18.54
C HIS A 33 -6.26 12.46 -18.62
N GLN A 34 -5.00 12.48 -19.06
CA GLN A 34 -4.13 11.31 -19.14
C GLN A 34 -3.10 11.31 -17.99
N ILE A 35 -3.50 11.73 -16.80
CA ILE A 35 -2.61 11.70 -15.64
C ILE A 35 -2.06 10.30 -15.41
N LEU A 36 -0.74 10.22 -15.23
CA LEU A 36 -0.06 9.01 -14.82
C LEU A 36 -0.06 8.93 -13.29
N VAL A 37 -0.82 8.00 -12.74
CA VAL A 37 -0.87 7.70 -11.32
C VAL A 37 0.14 6.61 -11.02
N LYS A 38 1.21 6.96 -10.32
CA LYS A 38 2.19 6.05 -9.75
C LYS A 38 1.87 5.92 -8.27
N SER A 39 1.37 4.77 -7.87
CA SER A 39 1.42 4.41 -6.46
C SER A 39 2.65 3.55 -6.26
N PRO A 40 2.97 3.16 -5.02
CA PRO A 40 3.91 2.09 -4.84
C PRO A 40 3.37 0.84 -5.58
N LEU A 41 2.02 0.70 -5.65
CA LEU A 41 1.24 -0.47 -6.12
C LEU A 41 1.42 -0.73 -7.61
N LYS A 42 1.11 0.28 -8.40
CA LYS A 42 1.07 0.20 -9.86
C LYS A 42 1.24 1.58 -10.48
N GLN A 43 1.53 1.57 -11.79
CA GLN A 43 1.32 2.72 -12.64
C GLN A 43 0.00 2.54 -13.38
N SER A 44 -0.82 3.58 -13.42
CA SER A 44 -2.13 3.59 -14.08
C SER A 44 -2.39 4.95 -14.68
N VAL A 45 -3.31 5.02 -15.64
CA VAL A 45 -3.65 6.27 -16.32
C VAL A 45 -5.09 6.65 -16.01
N GLY A 46 -5.32 7.95 -15.82
CA GLY A 46 -6.65 8.54 -15.71
C GLY A 46 -7.07 8.91 -14.29
N VAL A 47 -7.97 9.89 -14.23
CA VAL A 47 -8.47 10.52 -12.99
C VAL A 47 -9.25 9.52 -12.13
N ASP A 48 -9.99 8.59 -12.73
CA ASP A 48 -10.75 7.57 -12.00
C ASP A 48 -9.85 6.68 -11.15
N THR A 49 -8.63 6.38 -11.61
CA THR A 49 -7.67 5.59 -10.83
C THR A 49 -7.30 6.30 -9.54
N LEU A 50 -7.09 7.61 -9.61
CA LEU A 50 -6.71 8.43 -8.46
C LEU A 50 -7.89 8.60 -7.49
N THR A 51 -9.08 8.85 -8.03
CA THR A 51 -10.35 8.97 -7.29
C THR A 51 -10.64 7.68 -6.49
N ASN A 52 -10.50 6.52 -7.14
CA ASN A 52 -10.66 5.23 -6.47
C ASN A 52 -9.64 5.03 -5.33
N ALA A 53 -8.38 5.45 -5.55
CA ALA A 53 -7.36 5.36 -4.51
C ALA A 53 -7.72 6.23 -3.29
N PHE A 54 -8.12 7.48 -3.49
CA PHE A 54 -8.54 8.37 -2.40
C PHE A 54 -9.77 7.82 -1.65
N SER A 55 -10.75 7.30 -2.39
CA SER A 55 -11.95 6.69 -1.81
C SER A 55 -11.64 5.53 -0.86
N VAL A 56 -10.61 4.72 -1.13
CA VAL A 56 -10.18 3.65 -0.21
C VAL A 56 -9.71 4.23 1.12
N TRP A 57 -8.89 5.28 1.09
CA TRP A 57 -8.38 5.93 2.31
C TRP A 57 -9.47 6.66 3.09
N PHE A 58 -10.35 7.43 2.42
CA PHE A 58 -11.44 8.13 3.10
C PHE A 58 -12.51 7.19 3.67
N ARG A 59 -12.73 6.04 3.03
CA ARG A 59 -13.60 5.00 3.58
C ARG A 59 -13.00 4.37 4.83
N GLY A 60 -11.74 3.98 4.79
CA GLY A 60 -11.07 3.34 5.93
C GLY A 60 -10.91 4.28 7.13
N PHE A 61 -10.57 5.55 6.85
CA PHE A 61 -10.23 6.56 7.84
C PHE A 61 -11.04 7.84 7.64
N PRO A 62 -12.37 7.80 7.84
CA PRO A 62 -13.27 8.93 7.58
C PRO A 62 -13.06 10.11 8.54
N ASN A 63 -12.18 10.00 9.53
CA ASN A 63 -11.78 11.10 10.40
C ASN A 63 -10.28 11.43 10.30
N LEU A 64 -9.63 11.07 9.20
CA LEU A 64 -8.21 11.34 8.99
C LEU A 64 -7.90 12.85 9.02
N SER A 65 -6.82 13.24 9.69
CA SER A 65 -6.32 14.61 9.73
C SER A 65 -4.99 14.65 8.98
N TYR A 66 -4.97 15.32 7.84
CA TYR A 66 -3.78 15.50 7.01
C TYR A 66 -2.96 16.71 7.45
N ARG A 67 -1.63 16.58 7.45
CA ARG A 67 -0.69 17.67 7.76
C ARG A 67 0.55 17.61 6.88
N GLU A 68 0.80 18.68 6.13
CA GLU A 68 2.04 18.85 5.37
C GLU A 68 3.22 19.12 6.32
N LYS A 69 4.35 18.45 6.06
CA LYS A 69 5.60 18.58 6.83
C LYS A 69 6.67 19.32 6.06
N LYS A 70 6.83 18.99 4.78
CA LYS A 70 7.75 19.69 3.88
C LYS A 70 7.11 19.83 2.51
N PHE A 71 7.38 20.97 1.88
CA PHE A 71 6.92 21.27 0.53
C PHE A 71 8.09 21.84 -0.26
N ASN A 72 8.56 21.06 -1.24
CA ASN A 72 9.69 21.42 -2.07
C ASN A 72 9.25 21.51 -3.52
N ILE A 73 9.68 22.56 -4.21
CA ILE A 73 9.45 22.75 -5.63
C ILE A 73 10.79 22.86 -6.35
N SER A 74 10.89 22.14 -7.46
CA SER A 74 12.02 22.17 -8.40
C SER A 74 11.46 22.15 -9.82
N ASN A 75 11.43 23.32 -10.47
CA ASN A 75 10.89 23.52 -11.81
C ASN A 75 9.41 23.07 -11.93
N ASP A 76 9.19 21.97 -12.65
CA ASP A 76 7.92 21.33 -12.93
C ASP A 76 7.56 20.25 -11.91
N LYS A 77 8.42 19.97 -10.94
CA LYS A 77 8.22 18.95 -9.93
C LYS A 77 7.98 19.54 -8.55
N VAL A 78 7.01 18.97 -7.82
CA VAL A 78 6.72 19.28 -6.42
C VAL A 78 6.79 18.00 -5.59
N ASP A 79 7.61 18.01 -4.54
CA ASP A 79 7.69 16.94 -3.54
C ASP A 79 7.08 17.43 -2.22
N ILE A 80 6.19 16.61 -1.65
CA ILE A 80 5.45 16.92 -0.43
C ILE A 80 5.67 15.77 0.55
N GLU A 81 6.24 16.05 1.72
CA GLU A 81 6.25 15.14 2.85
C GLU A 81 5.07 15.46 3.75
N TRP A 82 4.34 14.47 4.22
CA TRP A 82 3.13 14.67 5.00
C TRP A 82 2.94 13.58 6.05
N GLU A 83 2.09 13.86 7.04
CA GLU A 83 1.64 12.92 8.04
C GLU A 83 0.12 12.95 8.20
N VAL A 84 -0.44 11.82 8.60
CA VAL A 84 -1.86 11.60 8.80
C VAL A 84 -2.09 10.89 10.12
N GLU A 85 -3.10 11.35 10.85
CA GLU A 85 -3.63 10.69 12.06
C GLU A 85 -5.13 10.42 11.87
N GLY A 86 -5.68 9.37 12.45
CA GLY A 86 -7.10 9.06 12.33
C GLY A 86 -7.51 7.81 13.11
N ASN A 87 -8.72 7.31 12.85
CA ASN A 87 -9.21 6.04 13.38
C ASN A 87 -9.71 5.14 12.25
N HIS A 88 -9.51 3.83 12.38
CA HIS A 88 -10.04 2.84 11.44
C HIS A 88 -11.54 2.62 11.67
N LEU A 89 -12.37 3.37 10.94
CA LEU A 89 -13.83 3.43 11.15
C LEU A 89 -14.65 2.92 9.95
N GLY A 90 -14.01 2.60 8.83
CA GLY A 90 -14.64 1.86 7.75
C GLY A 90 -13.71 0.77 7.23
N GLU A 91 -14.20 0.01 6.24
CA GLU A 91 -13.41 -1.06 5.64
C GLU A 91 -12.16 -0.52 4.94
N PHE A 92 -11.01 -1.10 5.23
CA PHE A 92 -9.74 -0.75 4.59
C PHE A 92 -9.02 -2.01 4.12
N PHE A 93 -8.86 -2.19 2.80
CA PHE A 93 -8.22 -3.37 2.19
C PHE A 93 -8.76 -4.73 2.73
N GLY A 94 -10.07 -4.83 2.94
CA GLY A 94 -10.74 -6.02 3.47
C GLY A 94 -10.75 -6.13 4.99
N PHE A 95 -10.03 -5.27 5.72
CA PHE A 95 -10.11 -5.24 7.18
C PHE A 95 -11.40 -4.52 7.62
N SER A 96 -12.17 -5.18 8.47
CA SER A 96 -13.35 -4.58 9.11
C SER A 96 -12.94 -3.47 10.08
N PRO A 97 -13.77 -2.42 10.25
CA PRO A 97 -13.43 -1.27 11.10
C PRO A 97 -13.16 -1.71 12.55
N THR A 98 -11.98 -1.36 13.07
CA THR A 98 -11.53 -1.80 14.40
C THR A 98 -11.63 -0.71 15.47
N GLY A 99 -11.88 0.54 15.07
CA GLY A 99 -11.90 1.70 15.96
C GLY A 99 -10.52 2.14 16.46
N LYS A 100 -9.45 1.43 16.07
CA LYS A 100 -8.09 1.72 16.53
C LYS A 100 -7.58 3.06 15.95
N PRO A 101 -6.80 3.82 16.73
CA PRO A 101 -6.09 4.96 16.20
C PRO A 101 -4.99 4.50 15.25
N ILE A 102 -4.73 5.33 14.24
CA ILE A 102 -3.64 5.15 13.29
C ILE A 102 -2.84 6.44 13.16
N GLN A 103 -1.54 6.28 12.96
CA GLN A 103 -0.64 7.36 12.56
C GLN A 103 0.29 6.84 11.46
N TYR A 104 0.38 7.58 10.37
CA TYR A 104 1.28 7.23 9.27
C TYR A 104 1.76 8.48 8.53
N SER A 105 2.85 8.32 7.79
CA SER A 105 3.43 9.38 6.97
C SER A 105 3.73 8.85 5.58
N GLY A 106 3.89 9.78 4.66
CA GLY A 106 4.23 9.45 3.29
C GLY A 106 4.82 10.64 2.55
N THR A 107 5.09 10.39 1.28
CA THR A 107 5.48 11.43 0.34
C THR A 107 4.56 11.43 -0.86
N THR A 108 4.38 12.60 -1.44
CA THR A 108 3.72 12.77 -2.73
C THR A 108 4.65 13.56 -3.63
N GLU A 109 4.96 13.00 -4.80
CA GLU A 109 5.61 13.71 -5.89
C GLU A 109 4.56 14.02 -6.95
N LEU A 110 4.51 15.27 -7.36
CA LEU A 110 3.66 15.74 -8.44
C LEU A 110 4.56 16.28 -9.56
N VAL A 111 4.24 15.97 -10.82
CA VAL A 111 4.92 16.57 -11.98
C VAL A 111 3.90 17.33 -12.82
N MET A 112 4.14 18.61 -13.01
CA MET A 112 3.29 19.53 -13.75
C MET A 112 3.71 19.60 -15.22
N PHE A 113 2.74 19.72 -16.11
CA PHE A 113 2.96 20.10 -17.50
C PHE A 113 1.75 20.91 -17.98
N ASP A 114 2.00 22.00 -18.70
CA ASP A 114 0.95 22.86 -19.28
C ASP A 114 -0.13 23.30 -18.26
N GLY A 115 0.31 23.74 -17.08
CA GLY A 115 -0.58 24.21 -16.01
C GLY A 115 -1.44 23.14 -15.34
N ARG A 116 -1.16 21.85 -15.59
CA ARG A 116 -1.88 20.70 -15.03
C ARG A 116 -0.92 19.70 -14.39
N ILE A 117 -1.43 18.87 -13.49
CA ILE A 117 -0.66 17.75 -12.92
C ILE A 117 -0.71 16.58 -13.91
N GLN A 118 0.44 16.22 -14.47
CA GLN A 118 0.58 15.14 -15.45
C GLN A 118 0.96 13.80 -14.79
N THR A 119 1.65 13.84 -13.65
CA THR A 119 1.97 12.65 -12.86
C THR A 119 1.66 12.89 -11.39
N TYR A 120 1.01 11.91 -10.76
CA TYR A 120 0.84 11.81 -9.31
C TYR A 120 1.59 10.58 -8.84
N SER A 121 2.57 10.75 -7.96
CA SER A 121 3.32 9.68 -7.31
C SER A 121 3.07 9.75 -5.81
N ALA A 122 2.65 8.67 -5.14
CA ALA A 122 2.61 8.62 -3.68
C ALA A 122 3.45 7.46 -3.15
N ASP A 123 4.11 7.66 -2.00
CA ASP A 123 4.78 6.60 -1.26
C ASP A 123 4.30 6.57 0.19
N VAL A 124 3.77 5.42 0.59
CA VAL A 124 3.18 5.15 1.90
C VAL A 124 3.49 3.72 2.28
N GLN A 125 3.91 3.50 3.52
CA GLN A 125 4.09 2.17 4.08
C GLN A 125 2.74 1.58 4.49
N ILE A 126 1.98 1.11 3.50
CA ILE A 126 0.65 0.51 3.70
C ILE A 126 0.71 -0.64 4.70
N GLY A 127 1.78 -1.45 4.69
CA GLY A 127 1.98 -2.53 5.67
C GLY A 127 2.00 -2.06 7.12
N ALA A 128 2.61 -0.90 7.40
CA ALA A 128 2.64 -0.31 8.74
C ALA A 128 1.27 0.24 9.18
N VAL A 129 0.46 0.75 8.24
CA VAL A 129 -0.93 1.14 8.52
C VAL A 129 -1.77 -0.09 8.85
N ILE A 130 -1.62 -1.15 8.06
CA ILE A 130 -2.34 -2.40 8.24
C ILE A 130 -1.98 -3.05 9.58
N GLU A 131 -0.71 -3.06 9.97
CA GLU A 131 -0.27 -3.60 11.26
C GLU A 131 -0.99 -2.91 12.43
N GLN A 132 -1.16 -1.58 12.38
CA GLN A 132 -1.87 -0.81 13.41
C GLN A 132 -3.35 -1.20 13.52
N ILE A 133 -4.02 -1.42 12.38
CA ILE A 133 -5.46 -1.74 12.35
C ILE A 133 -5.75 -3.21 12.51
N SER A 134 -4.77 -4.08 12.25
CA SER A 134 -4.93 -5.53 12.39
C SER A 134 -5.28 -5.85 13.85
N SER A 135 -6.37 -6.58 14.03
CA SER A 135 -6.78 -7.06 15.33
C SER A 135 -5.76 -8.07 15.84
N HIS A 136 -4.99 -7.71 16.87
CA HIS A 136 -4.48 -8.69 17.84
C HIS A 136 -5.65 -9.18 18.72
N THR A 137 -6.81 -9.48 18.12
CA THR A 137 -7.78 -10.29 18.84
C THR A 137 -7.08 -11.62 18.99
N PRO A 138 -6.85 -12.12 20.21
CA PRO A 138 -6.47 -13.51 20.37
C PRO A 138 -7.70 -14.28 19.91
N ILE A 139 -7.73 -14.62 18.63
CA ILE A 139 -8.27 -15.90 18.23
C ILE A 139 -7.53 -16.86 19.17
N VAL A 140 -8.26 -17.64 19.95
CA VAL A 140 -7.67 -18.74 20.69
C VAL A 140 -6.94 -19.58 19.64
N VAL A 141 -5.62 -19.39 19.53
CA VAL A 141 -4.79 -20.11 18.58
C VAL A 141 -4.58 -21.49 19.17
N GLU A 142 -5.56 -22.36 18.99
CA GLU A 142 -5.32 -23.79 19.03
C GLU A 142 -4.50 -24.14 17.77
N ASN A 143 -3.17 -24.00 17.85
CA ASN A 143 -2.19 -24.49 16.85
C ASN A 143 -2.62 -24.31 15.36
N VAL A 144 -2.86 -23.06 14.92
CA VAL A 144 -3.55 -22.70 13.66
C VAL A 144 -2.63 -22.44 12.45
N SER A 145 -1.29 -22.44 12.59
CA SER A 145 -0.40 -22.05 11.48
C SER A 145 -0.58 -22.92 10.23
N ASP A 146 -0.92 -24.20 10.36
CA ASP A 146 -1.14 -25.08 9.20
C ASP A 146 -2.44 -24.77 8.45
N ASP A 147 -3.49 -24.31 9.15
CA ASP A 147 -4.81 -24.06 8.57
C ASP A 147 -4.80 -22.84 7.63
N ILE A 148 -4.09 -21.77 7.97
CA ILE A 148 -4.10 -20.54 7.15
C ILE A 148 -3.45 -20.76 5.77
N TYR A 149 -2.41 -21.59 5.67
CA TYR A 149 -1.80 -21.97 4.38
C TYR A 149 -2.73 -22.91 3.58
N ILE A 150 -3.40 -23.85 4.24
CA ILE A 150 -4.36 -24.76 3.60
C ILE A 150 -5.55 -23.96 3.06
N ARG A 151 -6.09 -23.06 3.87
CA ARG A 151 -7.20 -22.18 3.52
C ARG A 151 -6.87 -21.29 2.32
N LEU A 152 -5.68 -20.69 2.30
CA LEU A 152 -5.22 -19.90 1.14
C LEU A 152 -5.18 -20.74 -0.14
N ASN A 153 -4.59 -21.93 -0.06
CA ASN A 153 -4.54 -22.85 -1.21
C ASN A 153 -5.94 -23.30 -1.65
N HIS A 154 -6.85 -23.56 -0.70
CA HIS A 154 -8.23 -23.95 -1.00
C HIS A 154 -9.01 -22.83 -1.71
N ILE A 155 -8.88 -21.58 -1.24
CA ILE A 155 -9.54 -20.41 -1.88
C ILE A 155 -9.04 -20.23 -3.31
N LEU A 156 -7.72 -20.42 -3.52
CA LEU A 156 -7.11 -20.23 -4.83
C LEU A 156 -7.24 -21.45 -5.76
N GLY A 157 -7.63 -22.61 -5.25
CA GLY A 157 -7.55 -23.88 -5.98
C GLY A 157 -6.11 -24.26 -6.37
N LEU A 158 -5.12 -23.87 -5.56
CA LEU A 158 -3.69 -24.09 -5.81
C LEU A 158 -3.07 -25.03 -4.78
N SER A 159 -1.81 -25.41 -5.02
CA SER A 159 -1.02 -26.25 -4.12
C SER A 159 0.37 -25.65 -3.90
N LEU A 160 0.41 -24.41 -3.43
CA LEU A 160 1.64 -23.71 -3.09
C LEU A 160 2.23 -24.29 -1.79
N THR A 161 3.55 -24.47 -1.76
CA THR A 161 4.27 -24.82 -0.53
C THR A 161 4.23 -23.66 0.47
N LYS A 162 4.33 -23.96 1.78
CA LYS A 162 4.41 -22.91 2.82
C LYS A 162 5.48 -21.86 2.50
N ARG A 163 6.65 -22.29 2.04
CA ARG A 163 7.74 -21.37 1.69
C ARG A 163 7.39 -20.45 0.52
N GLN A 164 6.66 -20.96 -0.48
CA GLN A 164 6.15 -20.13 -1.57
C GLN A 164 5.15 -19.09 -1.05
N ILE A 165 4.24 -19.51 -0.18
CA ILE A 165 3.25 -18.61 0.43
C ILE A 165 3.92 -17.57 1.33
N ASP A 166 4.95 -17.93 2.11
CA ASP A 166 5.74 -16.96 2.90
C ASP A 166 6.42 -15.92 2.00
N CYS A 167 7.02 -16.35 0.89
CA CYS A 167 7.62 -15.45 -0.08
C CYS A 167 6.57 -14.52 -0.72
N LEU A 168 5.40 -15.08 -1.05
CA LEU A 168 4.27 -14.35 -1.61
C LEU A 168 3.74 -13.30 -0.63
N ALA A 169 3.53 -13.68 0.64
CA ALA A 169 3.04 -12.85 1.73
C ALA A 169 3.99 -11.69 2.04
N LEU A 170 5.28 -11.97 2.27
CA LEU A 170 6.26 -10.92 2.55
C LEU A 170 6.50 -10.01 1.34
N ASN A 171 6.39 -10.55 0.11
CA ASN A 171 6.44 -9.71 -1.07
C ASN A 171 5.17 -8.84 -1.22
N CYS A 172 4.00 -9.38 -0.88
CA CYS A 172 2.73 -8.66 -0.86
C CYS A 172 2.79 -7.48 0.11
N LEU A 173 3.39 -7.67 1.30
CA LEU A 173 3.64 -6.61 2.30
C LEU A 173 4.73 -5.61 1.89
N ARG A 174 5.43 -5.83 0.79
CA ARG A 174 6.46 -4.94 0.23
C ARG A 174 7.64 -4.68 1.14
N CYS A 175 7.93 -5.65 1.99
CA CYS A 175 9.20 -5.74 2.65
C CYS A 175 10.31 -5.66 1.58
N ASP A 176 11.36 -4.88 1.85
CA ASP A 176 12.53 -4.88 0.98
C ASP A 176 13.18 -6.28 0.98
N ASN A 177 13.97 -6.57 -0.05
CA ASN A 177 14.58 -7.89 -0.17
C ASN A 177 15.46 -8.23 1.05
N THR A 178 16.16 -7.27 1.67
CA THR A 178 17.01 -7.53 2.84
C THR A 178 16.19 -8.04 4.01
N LEU A 179 15.05 -7.41 4.29
CA LEU A 179 14.13 -7.83 5.34
C LEU A 179 13.55 -9.22 5.04
N ILE A 180 13.08 -9.47 3.82
CA ILE A 180 12.53 -10.78 3.42
C ILE A 180 13.56 -11.90 3.63
N LEU A 181 14.77 -11.69 3.15
CA LEU A 181 15.83 -12.70 3.19
C LEU A 181 16.26 -13.01 4.63
N SER A 182 16.33 -11.99 5.49
CA SER A 182 16.63 -12.19 6.91
C SER A 182 15.52 -12.97 7.62
N LYS A 183 14.25 -12.59 7.42
CA LYS A 183 13.10 -13.22 8.10
C LYS A 183 12.84 -14.65 7.65
N LEU A 184 13.11 -14.96 6.39
CA LEU A 184 12.98 -16.33 5.87
C LEU A 184 14.25 -17.16 6.02
N ASN A 185 15.37 -16.54 6.40
CA ASN A 185 16.71 -17.13 6.42
C ASN A 185 17.06 -17.85 5.10
N ILE A 186 16.92 -17.13 3.98
CA ILE A 186 17.21 -17.64 2.63
C ILE A 186 18.08 -16.67 1.83
N LYS A 187 18.70 -17.17 0.76
CA LYS A 187 19.45 -16.35 -0.20
C LYS A 187 18.50 -15.68 -1.20
N TYR A 188 18.95 -14.55 -1.77
CA TYR A 188 18.20 -13.84 -2.82
C TYR A 188 17.83 -14.74 -4.00
N THR A 189 18.74 -15.61 -4.43
CA THR A 189 18.49 -16.56 -5.53
C THR A 189 17.33 -17.50 -5.23
N THR A 190 17.25 -18.02 -4.00
CA THR A 190 16.16 -18.88 -3.53
C THR A 190 14.83 -18.14 -3.53
N PHE A 191 14.79 -16.93 -2.95
CA PHE A 191 13.60 -16.09 -2.95
C PHE A 191 13.12 -15.78 -4.37
N ARG A 192 14.03 -15.36 -5.26
CA ARG A 192 13.75 -15.08 -6.66
C ARG A 192 13.14 -16.29 -7.36
N THR A 193 13.73 -17.48 -7.19
CA THR A 193 13.22 -18.73 -7.77
C THR A 193 11.81 -19.06 -7.26
N HIS A 194 11.51 -18.84 -5.98
CA HIS A 194 10.14 -19.04 -5.48
C HIS A 194 9.15 -18.10 -6.16
N ILE A 195 9.45 -16.80 -6.21
CA ILE A 195 8.58 -15.81 -6.86
C ILE A 195 8.38 -16.13 -8.35
N GLU A 196 9.46 -16.39 -9.10
CA GLU A 196 9.39 -16.73 -10.53
C GLU A 196 8.55 -17.99 -10.81
N ARG A 197 8.50 -18.95 -9.87
CA ARG A 197 7.65 -20.14 -9.98
C ARG A 197 6.19 -19.88 -9.62
N ILE A 198 5.92 -18.95 -8.71
CA ILE A 198 4.55 -18.64 -8.26
C ILE A 198 3.83 -17.82 -9.31
N LEU A 199 4.46 -16.78 -9.88
CA LEU A 199 3.77 -15.82 -10.76
C LEU A 199 2.93 -16.47 -11.88
N PRO A 200 3.44 -17.44 -12.65
CA PRO A 200 2.65 -18.07 -13.71
C PRO A 200 1.41 -18.81 -13.18
N THR A 201 1.51 -19.41 -11.98
CA THR A 201 0.38 -20.11 -11.34
C THR A 201 -0.73 -19.16 -10.90
N LEU A 202 -0.39 -17.88 -10.69
CA LEU A 202 -1.34 -16.82 -10.34
C LEU A 202 -1.87 -16.07 -11.58
N GLY A 203 -1.37 -16.41 -12.78
CA GLY A 203 -1.63 -15.64 -14.00
C GLY A 203 -0.92 -14.29 -14.05
N LEU A 204 0.16 -14.11 -13.28
CA LEU A 204 0.93 -12.87 -13.19
C LEU A 204 2.24 -12.95 -13.97
N THR A 205 2.71 -11.81 -14.47
CA THR A 205 4.00 -11.68 -15.16
C THR A 205 5.03 -10.92 -14.33
N SER A 206 4.58 -10.14 -13.34
CA SER A 206 5.44 -9.33 -12.49
C SER A 206 5.07 -9.50 -11.02
N ARG A 207 6.11 -9.62 -10.17
CA ARG A 207 5.95 -9.67 -8.72
C ARG A 207 5.40 -8.39 -8.10
N LYS A 208 5.42 -7.29 -8.86
CA LYS A 208 4.82 -6.02 -8.43
C LYS A 208 3.29 -6.11 -8.35
N ASP A 209 2.70 -7.03 -9.11
CA ASP A 209 1.24 -7.16 -9.27
C ASP A 209 0.60 -8.07 -8.20
N ILE A 210 1.43 -8.74 -7.37
CA ILE A 210 0.98 -9.70 -6.34
C ILE A 210 -0.04 -9.08 -5.38
N PHE A 211 0.16 -7.83 -4.98
CA PHE A 211 -0.75 -7.17 -4.05
C PHE A 211 -2.13 -6.94 -4.67
N ASP A 212 -2.17 -6.38 -5.88
CA ASP A 212 -3.44 -6.09 -6.58
C ASP A 212 -4.19 -7.37 -6.90
N TRP A 213 -3.46 -8.41 -7.28
CA TRP A 213 -4.00 -9.74 -7.45
C TRP A 213 -4.59 -10.29 -6.16
N ALA A 214 -3.88 -10.18 -5.03
CA ALA A 214 -4.38 -10.64 -3.74
C ALA A 214 -5.63 -9.87 -3.27
N MET A 215 -5.66 -8.56 -3.53
CA MET A 215 -6.82 -7.70 -3.26
C MET A 215 -8.02 -8.12 -4.12
N SER A 216 -7.82 -8.30 -5.42
CA SER A 216 -8.87 -8.66 -6.38
C SER A 216 -9.41 -10.08 -6.16
N ASN A 217 -8.61 -10.97 -5.58
CA ASN A 217 -9.00 -12.34 -5.22
C ASN A 217 -9.44 -12.48 -3.75
N HIS A 218 -9.60 -11.38 -3.02
CA HIS A 218 -10.07 -11.36 -1.62
C HIS A 218 -9.25 -12.23 -0.65
N ILE A 219 -7.95 -12.39 -0.92
CA ILE A 219 -7.01 -13.12 -0.04
C ILE A 219 -5.94 -12.23 0.58
N LEU A 220 -6.04 -10.91 0.37
CA LEU A 220 -5.08 -9.94 0.87
C LEU A 220 -4.92 -10.04 2.40
N GLU A 221 -6.03 -10.15 3.13
CA GLU A 221 -6.03 -10.35 4.59
C GLU A 221 -5.21 -11.58 5.01
N LEU A 222 -5.38 -12.71 4.32
CA LEU A 222 -4.64 -13.95 4.62
C LEU A 222 -3.14 -13.78 4.39
N LEU A 223 -2.75 -13.17 3.27
CA LEU A 223 -1.33 -12.91 2.98
C LEU A 223 -0.71 -11.93 3.98
N ILE A 224 -1.47 -10.94 4.43
CA ILE A 224 -1.01 -10.02 5.47
C ILE A 224 -0.80 -10.77 6.78
N HIS A 225 -1.78 -11.55 7.24
CA HIS A 225 -1.64 -12.32 8.49
C HIS A 225 -0.43 -13.25 8.46
N ILE A 226 -0.24 -13.99 7.36
CA ILE A 226 0.93 -14.86 7.17
C ILE A 226 2.22 -14.04 7.19
N GLY A 227 2.25 -12.90 6.51
CA GLY A 227 3.43 -12.04 6.42
C GLY A 227 3.82 -11.43 7.77
N LEU A 228 2.84 -10.91 8.52
CA LEU A 228 3.04 -10.34 9.85
C LEU A 228 3.55 -11.39 10.84
N GLU A 229 3.02 -12.62 10.81
CA GLU A 229 3.53 -13.72 11.63
C GLU A 229 5.03 -13.96 11.40
N LYS A 230 5.51 -13.88 10.14
CA LYS A 230 6.94 -14.01 9.84
C LYS A 230 7.77 -12.80 10.26
N LEU A 231 7.18 -11.61 10.25
CA LEU A 231 7.85 -10.41 10.76
C LEU A 231 8.00 -10.46 12.29
N HIS A 232 7.02 -11.03 13.00
CA HIS A 232 7.03 -11.10 14.47
C HIS A 232 7.72 -12.34 15.04
N SER A 233 7.92 -13.42 14.27
CA SER A 233 8.67 -14.58 14.77
C SER A 233 10.12 -14.18 15.08
N THR A 234 10.50 -14.25 16.35
CA THR A 234 11.88 -14.05 16.79
C THR A 234 12.74 -15.22 16.35
N ASP A 235 13.92 -14.90 15.83
CA ASP A 235 14.92 -15.85 15.32
C ASP A 235 15.33 -16.83 16.44
N PRO A 236 15.06 -18.15 16.34
CA PRO A 236 15.40 -19.12 17.39
C PRO A 236 16.91 -19.38 17.53
N LYS A 237 17.78 -18.60 16.86
CA LYS A 237 19.24 -18.77 16.84
C LYS A 237 20.03 -17.64 17.49
N LYS A 238 19.45 -16.94 18.47
CA LYS A 238 20.20 -16.09 19.42
C LYS A 238 20.00 -16.55 20.86
N ILE A 239 20.59 -17.70 21.20
CA ILE A 239 21.07 -18.04 22.55
C ILE A 239 22.45 -18.66 22.38
#